data_AF-A0A0R0EB51-F1
#
_entry.id   AF-A0A0R0EB51-F1
#
_cell.length_a   1.000
_cell.length_b   1.000
_cell.length_c   1.000
_cell.angle_alpha   90.00
_cell.angle_beta   90.00
_cell.angle_gamma   90.00
#
_symmetry.space_group_name_H-M   'P 1'
#
loop_
_entity.id
_entity.type
_entity.pdbx_description
1 polymer ?
#
loop_
_entity_poly.entity_id
_entity_poly.type
_entity_poly.pdbx_seq_one_letter_code
_entity_poly.pdbx_strand_id
1 'polypeptide(L)'
;MQRAAETELLTRFPFGGVILRPGFIYGTRSFGSMKIPLGVVGSPLEMVLQVAKPLNQIPLVGPLLTPPVNVTAVAKVAVRAATDPVFPPGIIDAYGIQRYSQNKSN
;
A
#
# COMPACT_ATOMS: atom_id res chain seq x y z
N MET A 1 -0.32 -12.57 -13.52
CA MET A 1 -0.05 -11.24 -14.11
C MET A 1 1.12 -10.54 -13.42
N GLN A 2 1.10 -10.35 -12.09
CA GLN A 2 2.17 -9.64 -11.37
C GLN A 2 3.60 -10.15 -11.67
N ARG A 3 3.82 -11.47 -11.59
CA ARG A 3 5.15 -12.07 -11.80
C ARG A 3 5.77 -11.78 -13.17
N ALA A 4 4.96 -11.64 -14.23
CA ALA A 4 5.46 -11.37 -15.57
C ALA A 4 5.99 -9.93 -15.72
N ALA A 5 5.32 -8.97 -15.07
CA ALA A 5 5.78 -7.58 -15.04
C ALA A 5 7.07 -7.43 -14.21
N GLU A 6 7.20 -8.19 -13.12
CA GLU A 6 8.40 -8.22 -12.28
C GLU A 6 9.63 -8.73 -13.06
N THR A 7 9.48 -9.81 -13.84
CA THR A 7 10.58 -10.38 -14.66
C THR A 7 11.08 -9.41 -15.73
N GLU A 8 10.18 -8.70 -16.42
CA GLU A 8 10.55 -7.70 -17.43
C GLU A 8 11.31 -6.51 -16.80
N LEU A 9 10.86 -6.04 -15.63
CA LEU A 9 11.53 -4.95 -14.92
C LEU A 9 12.92 -5.35 -14.42
N LEU A 10 13.07 -6.57 -13.87
CA LEU A 10 14.38 -7.06 -13.43
C LEU A 10 15.34 -7.28 -14.60
N THR A 11 14.84 -7.66 -15.78
CA THR A 11 15.69 -7.79 -16.98
C THR A 11 16.16 -6.43 -17.49
N ARG A 12 15.28 -5.41 -17.49
CA ARG A 12 15.61 -4.06 -18.00
C ARG A 12 16.38 -3.19 -17.00
N PHE A 13 16.16 -3.41 -15.70
CA PHE A 13 16.79 -2.68 -14.61
C PHE A 13 17.39 -3.65 -13.59
N PRO A 14 18.45 -4.40 -13.96
CA PRO A 14 18.97 -5.48 -13.13
C PRO A 14 19.52 -5.02 -11.79
N PHE A 15 20.04 -3.79 -11.69
CA PHE A 15 20.76 -3.31 -10.49
C PHE A 15 20.42 -1.87 -10.08
N GLY A 16 19.43 -1.23 -10.69
CA GLY A 16 19.27 0.23 -10.63
C GLY A 16 18.08 0.77 -9.84
N GLY A 17 17.34 -0.06 -9.10
CA GLY A 17 16.08 0.40 -8.53
C GLY A 17 15.60 -0.32 -7.28
N VAL A 18 14.58 0.28 -6.68
CA VAL A 18 13.88 -0.23 -5.51
C VAL A 18 12.47 -0.62 -5.94
N ILE A 19 12.08 -1.86 -5.66
CA ILE A 19 10.73 -2.38 -5.92
C ILE A 19 9.99 -2.41 -4.59
N LEU A 20 8.95 -1.58 -4.46
CA LEU A 20 8.07 -1.63 -3.29
C LEU A 20 7.00 -2.70 -3.50
N ARG A 21 6.88 -3.64 -2.56
CA ARG A 21 5.88 -4.70 -2.55
C ARG A 21 4.95 -4.57 -1.33
N PRO A 22 4.09 -3.54 -1.29
CA PRO A 22 3.04 -3.45 -0.28
C PRO A 22 1.97 -4.52 -0.53
N GLY A 23 1.33 -4.97 0.56
CA GLY A 23 0.16 -5.82 0.50
C GLY A 23 -1.09 -5.03 0.12
N PHE A 24 -1.71 -4.43 1.14
CA PHE A 24 -2.80 -3.48 0.99
C PHE A 24 -2.29 -2.07 1.35
N ILE A 25 -2.50 -1.09 0.47
CA ILE A 25 -2.18 0.32 0.79
C ILE A 25 -3.46 1.00 1.25
N TYR A 26 -3.43 1.62 2.43
CA TYR A 26 -4.55 2.39 2.97
C TYR A 26 -4.16 3.85 3.18
N GLY A 27 -5.14 4.74 3.01
CA GLY A 27 -4.95 6.16 3.23
C GLY A 27 -6.14 6.95 2.67
N THR A 28 -6.20 8.23 3.02
CA THR A 28 -7.24 9.12 2.53
C THR A 28 -6.85 9.63 1.15
N ARG A 29 -7.64 9.31 0.11
CA ARG A 29 -7.54 10.01 -1.17
C ARG A 29 -8.39 11.28 -1.12
N SER A 30 -7.84 12.41 -1.56
CA SER A 30 -8.68 13.56 -1.86
C SER A 30 -9.57 13.21 -3.05
N PHE A 31 -10.86 13.06 -2.82
CA PHE A 31 -11.84 12.77 -3.87
C PHE A 31 -12.20 14.05 -4.65
N GLY A 32 -11.24 14.55 -5.42
CA GLY A 32 -11.41 15.76 -6.23
C GLY A 32 -11.99 16.94 -5.44
N SER A 33 -12.76 17.78 -6.12
CA SER A 33 -13.57 18.84 -5.51
C SER A 33 -15.02 18.40 -5.28
N MET A 34 -15.30 17.09 -5.22
CA MET A 34 -16.67 16.59 -5.44
C MET A 34 -17.67 17.16 -4.42
N LYS A 35 -18.44 18.14 -4.91
CA LYS A 35 -19.75 18.55 -4.37
C LYS A 35 -20.71 17.40 -4.62
N ILE A 36 -20.87 16.52 -3.64
CA ILE A 36 -21.95 15.54 -3.65
C ILE A 36 -23.25 16.31 -3.40
N PRO A 37 -24.22 16.38 -4.34
CA PRO A 37 -25.54 16.92 -4.01
C PRO A 37 -26.17 16.02 -2.94
N LEU A 38 -26.61 16.62 -1.82
CA LEU A 38 -27.15 15.97 -0.61
C LEU A 38 -28.41 15.08 -0.81
N GLY A 39 -28.76 14.65 -2.03
CA GLY A 39 -29.98 13.91 -2.32
C GLY A 39 -29.85 12.40 -2.62
N VAL A 40 -28.70 11.88 -3.07
CA VAL A 40 -28.68 10.53 -3.73
C VAL A 40 -27.62 9.56 -3.21
N VAL A 41 -26.60 10.02 -2.49
CA VAL A 41 -25.56 9.10 -1.92
C VAL A 41 -25.87 8.67 -0.48
N GLY A 42 -27.03 9.06 0.06
CA GLY A 42 -27.44 8.72 1.42
C GLY A 42 -28.04 7.33 1.62
N SER A 43 -28.32 6.54 0.57
CA SER A 43 -29.17 5.35 0.71
C SER A 43 -28.57 3.95 0.42
N PRO A 44 -27.40 3.76 -0.25
CA PRO A 44 -26.85 2.39 -0.37
C PRO A 44 -25.81 2.00 0.70
N LEU A 45 -25.14 2.96 1.35
CA LEU A 45 -23.92 2.66 2.15
C LEU A 45 -24.20 2.16 3.57
N GLU A 46 -25.35 2.49 4.15
CA GLU A 46 -25.81 1.89 5.42
C GLU A 46 -25.97 0.36 5.31
N MET A 47 -26.35 -0.13 4.12
CA MET A 47 -26.64 -1.55 3.89
C MET A 47 -25.39 -2.43 3.88
N VAL A 48 -24.26 -1.91 3.38
CA VAL A 48 -23.00 -2.68 3.30
C VAL A 48 -22.36 -2.86 4.68
N LEU A 49 -22.53 -1.88 5.59
CA LEU A 49 -21.96 -1.95 6.93
C LEU A 49 -22.58 -3.04 7.82
N GLN A 50 -23.83 -3.44 7.54
CA GLN A 50 -24.50 -4.51 8.28
C GLN A 50 -24.03 -5.92 7.85
N VAL A 51 -23.61 -6.10 6.59
CA VAL A 51 -23.25 -7.43 6.05
C VAL A 51 -21.80 -7.82 6.37
N ALA A 52 -20.89 -6.85 6.58
CA ALA A 52 -19.46 -7.15 6.73
C ALA A 52 -19.03 -7.64 8.13
N LYS A 53 -19.94 -7.79 9.10
CA LYS A 53 -19.57 -8.02 10.51
C LYS A 53 -19.18 -9.44 10.97
N PRO A 54 -19.38 -10.58 10.25
CA PRO A 54 -18.99 -11.88 10.84
C PRO A 54 -17.97 -12.73 10.04
N LEU A 55 -16.94 -12.16 9.39
CA LEU A 55 -15.87 -12.96 8.75
C LEU A 55 -14.50 -12.91 9.47
N ASN A 56 -14.40 -12.31 10.66
CA ASN A 56 -13.15 -12.24 11.44
C ASN A 56 -12.73 -13.56 12.14
N GLN A 57 -13.21 -14.74 11.72
CA GLN A 57 -12.92 -16.02 12.40
C GLN A 57 -12.22 -17.10 11.55
N ILE A 58 -11.46 -16.74 10.51
CA ILE A 58 -10.63 -17.74 9.79
C ILE A 58 -9.14 -17.55 10.14
N PRO A 59 -8.61 -18.26 11.15
CA PRO A 59 -7.21 -18.18 11.57
C PRO A 59 -6.20 -18.89 10.65
N LEU A 60 -6.63 -19.45 9.50
CA LEU A 60 -5.75 -20.24 8.62
C LEU A 60 -5.09 -19.44 7.49
N VAL A 61 -5.30 -18.12 7.42
CA VAL A 61 -4.80 -17.28 6.31
C VAL A 61 -3.48 -16.55 6.64
N GLY A 62 -2.65 -17.10 7.52
CA GLY A 62 -1.40 -16.48 8.00
C GLY A 62 -0.47 -15.84 6.93
N PRO A 63 -0.24 -16.44 5.74
CA PRO A 63 0.64 -15.87 4.72
C PRO A 63 -0.03 -14.90 3.71
N LEU A 64 -1.37 -14.84 3.62
CA LEU A 64 -2.04 -13.82 2.79
C LEU A 64 -2.18 -12.47 3.52
N LEU A 65 -2.00 -12.46 4.84
CA LEU A 65 -2.08 -11.27 5.69
C LEU A 65 -0.78 -10.46 5.64
N THR A 66 -0.36 -10.07 4.44
CA THR A 66 0.57 -8.94 4.32
C THR A 66 -0.07 -7.74 5.00
N PRO A 67 0.59 -7.11 6.00
CA PRO A 67 -0.05 -6.08 6.79
C PRO A 67 -0.43 -4.90 5.89
N PRO A 68 -1.60 -4.27 6.12
CA PRO A 68 -1.93 -3.04 5.43
C PRO A 68 -0.89 -1.96 5.78
N VAL A 69 -0.44 -1.20 4.78
CA VAL A 69 0.60 -0.17 4.91
C VAL A 69 0.00 1.20 4.60
N ASN A 70 0.33 2.21 5.41
CA ASN A 70 -0.15 3.57 5.17
C ASN A 70 0.46 4.15 3.88
N VAL A 71 -0.35 4.81 3.05
CA VAL A 71 0.11 5.48 1.82
C VAL A 71 1.25 6.47 2.08
N THR A 72 1.24 7.14 3.22
CA THR A 72 2.30 8.07 3.67
C THR A 72 3.60 7.33 3.92
N ALA A 73 3.55 6.11 4.48
CA ALA A 73 4.73 5.29 4.70
C ALA A 73 5.33 4.84 3.36
N VAL A 74 4.50 4.36 2.43
CA VAL A 74 4.91 4.00 1.07
C VAL A 74 5.55 5.20 0.37
N ALA A 75 4.94 6.38 0.44
CA ALA A 75 5.45 7.61 -0.16
C ALA A 75 6.81 8.02 0.43
N LYS A 76 6.95 7.99 1.78
CA LYS A 76 8.23 8.29 2.45
C LYS A 76 9.34 7.37 1.96
N VAL A 77 9.07 6.07 1.86
CA VAL A 77 10.07 5.08 1.41
C VAL A 77 10.38 5.25 -0.07
N ALA A 78 9.38 5.55 -0.90
CA ALA A 78 9.58 5.82 -2.33
C ALA A 78 10.46 7.06 -2.56
N VAL A 79 10.21 8.15 -1.82
CA VAL A 79 11.04 9.37 -1.89
C VAL A 79 12.46 9.06 -1.44
N ARG A 80 12.63 8.40 -0.28
CA ARG A 80 13.97 8.02 0.20
C ARG A 80 14.70 7.13 -0.80
N ALA A 81 14.04 6.12 -1.36
CA ALA A 81 14.62 5.25 -2.36
C ALA A 81 15.04 5.97 -3.65
N ALA A 82 14.39 7.09 -3.99
CA ALA A 82 14.72 7.90 -5.16
C ALA A 82 15.81 8.95 -4.88
N THR A 83 15.91 9.47 -3.65
CA THR A 83 16.77 10.61 -3.33
C THR A 83 18.01 10.25 -2.51
N ASP A 84 17.96 9.20 -1.71
CA ASP A 84 19.05 8.80 -0.82
C ASP A 84 19.96 7.77 -1.53
N PRO A 85 21.20 8.12 -1.90
CA PRO A 85 22.10 7.23 -2.63
C PRO A 85 22.56 6.02 -1.79
N VAL A 86 22.38 6.06 -0.47
CA VAL A 86 22.73 4.96 0.45
C VAL A 86 21.53 4.02 0.66
N PHE A 87 20.37 4.36 0.11
CA PHE A 87 19.17 3.54 0.26
C PHE A 87 19.36 2.17 -0.45
N PRO A 88 19.08 1.04 0.22
CA PRO A 88 19.40 -0.28 -0.33
C PRO A 88 18.59 -0.60 -1.58
N PRO A 89 19.23 -1.07 -2.67
CA PRO A 89 18.53 -1.54 -3.86
C PRO A 89 17.82 -2.88 -3.60
N GLY A 90 16.81 -3.18 -4.41
CA GLY A 90 16.08 -4.45 -4.37
C GLY A 90 14.61 -4.35 -3.94
N ILE A 91 14.05 -5.48 -3.49
CA ILE A 91 12.62 -5.59 -3.15
C ILE A 91 12.42 -5.23 -1.67
N ILE A 92 11.55 -4.26 -1.40
CA ILE A 92 11.09 -3.91 -0.05
C ILE A 92 9.66 -4.41 0.12
N ASP A 93 9.44 -5.34 1.04
CA ASP A 93 8.10 -5.81 1.38
C ASP A 93 7.36 -4.86 2.33
N ALA A 94 6.13 -5.21 2.69
CA ALA A 94 5.32 -4.43 3.62
C ALA A 94 6.03 -4.14 4.97
N TYR A 95 6.81 -5.09 5.50
CA TYR A 95 7.57 -4.92 6.74
C TYR A 95 8.74 -3.96 6.53
N GLY A 96 9.48 -4.11 5.44
CA GLY A 96 10.54 -3.18 5.05
C GLY A 96 10.00 -1.75 4.88
N ILE A 97 8.83 -1.58 4.26
CA ILE A 97 8.21 -0.26 4.14
C ILE A 97 7.92 0.33 5.53
N GLN A 98 7.37 -0.45 6.45
CA GLN A 98 7.15 0.02 7.83
C GLN A 98 8.48 0.43 8.48
N ARG A 99 9.53 -0.40 8.35
CA ARG A 99 10.86 -0.12 8.91
C ARG A 99 11.47 1.17 8.34
N TYR A 100 11.51 1.33 7.01
CA TYR A 100 12.08 2.52 6.37
C TYR A 100 11.21 3.77 6.49
N SER A 101 9.90 3.62 6.77
CA SER A 101 9.00 4.76 6.98
C SER A 101 9.17 5.43 8.35
N GLN A 102 9.72 4.72 9.33
CA GLN A 102 10.09 5.26 10.64
C GLN A 102 11.30 6.18 10.46
N ASN A 103 11.04 7.44 10.12
CA ASN A 103 12.07 8.48 10.16
C ASN A 103 12.13 9.06 11.57
N LYS A 104 13.37 9.20 12.06
CA LYS A 104 13.81 9.95 13.23
C LYS A 104 13.13 11.32 13.27
N SER A 105 12.07 11.44 14.06
CA SER A 105 11.66 12.72 14.63
C SER A 105 12.74 13.08 15.65
N ASN A 106 13.58 14.05 15.34
CA ASN A 106 14.16 14.89 16.38
C ASN A 106 13.48 16.25 16.24
#